data_AF-A0A401S7S4-F1
#
_entry.id   AF-A0A401S7S4-F1
#
_cell.length_a   1.000
_cell.length_b   1.000
_cell.length_c   1.000
_cell.angle_alpha   90.00
_cell.angle_beta   90.00
_cell.angle_gamma   90.00
#
_symmetry.space_group_name_H-M   'P 1'
#
loop_
_entity.id
_entity.type
_entity.pdbx_description
1 polymer ?
#
loop_
_entity_poly.entity_id
_entity_poly.type
_entity_poly.pdbx_seq_one_letter_code
_entity_poly.pdbx_strand_id
1 'polypeptide(L)'
;MVRAEDARLMGDMKSMKKGYMELFDLNRDLINGYKIRCNNHTELLTCLRAVNQAIQRAGRLRVGKPKTQVISACRDAIKNNNVSALFKIIRAGSTLS
;
A
#
# COMPACT_ATOMS: atom_id res chain seq x y z
N MET A 1 21.06 15.75 15.67
CA MET A 1 21.19 17.15 15.26
C MET A 1 21.43 18.03 16.46
N VAL A 2 20.45 18.24 17.36
CA VAL A 2 20.61 19.06 18.59
C VAL A 2 21.86 18.70 19.40
N ARG A 3 22.04 17.41 19.74
CA ARG A 3 23.22 16.95 20.52
C ARG A 3 24.57 17.13 19.81
N ALA A 4 24.60 17.08 18.48
CA ALA A 4 25.83 17.28 17.71
C ALA A 4 26.19 18.78 17.65
N GLU A 5 25.19 19.64 17.53
CA GLU A 5 25.36 21.09 17.60
C GLU A 5 25.78 21.56 19.00
N ASP A 6 25.21 21.00 20.06
CA ASP A 6 25.61 21.31 21.45
C ASP A 6 27.09 20.96 21.69
N ALA A 7 27.53 19.78 21.23
CA ALA A 7 28.93 19.37 21.32
C ALA A 7 29.86 20.28 20.51
N ARG A 8 29.41 20.75 19.33
CA ARG A 8 30.14 21.73 18.52
C ARG A 8 30.30 23.07 19.26
N LEU A 9 29.23 23.56 19.89
CA LEU A 9 29.24 24.81 20.66
C LEU A 9 30.13 24.72 21.90
N MET A 10 30.23 23.55 22.53
CA MET A 10 31.13 23.29 23.66
C MET A 10 32.59 22.98 23.24
N GLY A 11 32.90 22.96 21.94
CA GLY A 11 34.23 22.63 21.44
C GLY A 11 34.60 21.14 21.52
N ASP A 12 33.67 20.26 21.90
CA ASP A 12 33.87 18.80 21.94
C ASP A 12 33.73 18.19 20.53
N MET A 13 34.81 18.31 19.77
CA MET A 13 34.87 17.84 18.39
C MET A 13 34.75 16.31 18.27
N LYS A 14 35.08 15.54 19.32
CA LYS A 14 34.97 14.08 19.31
C LYS A 14 33.51 13.65 19.36
N SER A 15 32.75 14.20 20.30
CA SER A 15 31.32 13.93 20.43
C SER A 15 30.53 14.47 19.25
N MET A 16 30.91 15.64 18.71
CA MET A 16 30.32 16.19 17.50
C MET A 16 30.47 15.23 16.30
N LYS A 17 31.69 14.74 16.03
CA LYS A 17 31.96 13.80 14.93
C LYS A 17 31.15 12.52 15.07
N LYS A 18 31.09 11.95 16.28
CA LYS A 18 30.27 10.77 16.57
C LYS A 18 28.80 11.02 16.26
N GLY A 19 28.25 12.15 16.70
CA GLY A 19 26.86 12.51 16.43
C GLY A 19 26.55 12.66 14.94
N TYR A 20 27.45 13.23 14.14
CA TYR A 20 27.27 13.31 12.69
C TYR A 20 27.39 11.95 11.99
N MET A 21 28.28 11.06 12.45
CA MET A 21 28.35 9.69 11.92
C MET A 21 27.04 8.94 12.17
N GLU A 22 26.51 9.00 13.40
CA GLU A 22 25.22 8.40 13.74
C GLU A 22 24.08 8.95 12.88
N LEU A 23 24.07 10.27 12.61
CA LEU A 23 23.10 10.89 11.72
C LEU A 23 23.25 10.44 10.26
N PHE A 24 24.49 10.28 9.80
CA PHE A 24 24.76 9.81 8.45
C PHE A 24 24.25 8.37 8.27
N ASP A 25 24.54 7.49 9.22
CA ASP A 25 24.08 6.10 9.20
C ASP A 25 22.55 6.03 9.27
N LEU A 26 21.92 6.80 10.17
CA LEU A 26 20.46 6.88 10.26
C LEU A 26 19.82 7.39 8.96
N ASN A 27 20.39 8.43 8.34
CA ASN A 27 19.89 8.97 7.08
C ASN A 27 20.00 7.93 5.95
N ARG A 28 21.11 7.18 5.90
CA ARG A 28 21.28 6.09 4.93
C ARG A 28 20.20 5.03 5.11
N ASP A 29 19.94 4.60 6.34
CA ASP A 29 18.91 3.61 6.64
C ASP A 29 17.50 4.13 6.32
N LEU A 30 17.23 5.40 6.63
CA LEU A 30 15.95 6.04 6.34
C LEU A 30 15.69 6.12 4.83
N ILE A 31 16.70 6.50 4.04
CA ILE A 31 16.60 6.54 2.58
C ILE A 31 16.35 5.14 2.02
N ASN A 32 17.06 4.14 2.52
CA ASN A 32 16.87 2.75 2.09
C ASN A 32 15.46 2.24 2.42
N GLY A 33 15.00 2.45 3.65
CA GLY A 33 13.65 2.09 4.08
C GLY A 33 12.57 2.85 3.31
N TYR A 34 12.81 4.12 2.97
CA TYR A 34 11.90 4.92 2.15
C TYR A 34 11.77 4.35 0.73
N LYS A 35 12.87 3.97 0.09
CA LYS A 35 12.84 3.33 -1.24
C LYS A 35 12.02 2.04 -1.22
N ILE A 36 12.25 1.16 -0.25
CA ILE A 36 11.48 -0.10 -0.10
C ILE A 36 9.99 0.21 0.07
N ARG A 37 9.65 1.15 0.96
CA ARG A 37 8.26 1.56 1.19
C ARG A 37 7.60 2.12 -0.07
N CYS A 38 8.31 2.95 -0.84
CA CYS A 38 7.80 3.50 -2.10
C CYS A 38 7.56 2.42 -3.16
N ASN A 39 8.46 1.43 -3.26
CA ASN A 39 8.28 0.30 -4.17
C ASN A 39 7.04 -0.51 -3.77
N ASN A 40 6.94 -0.92 -2.51
CA ASN A 40 5.79 -1.68 -2.00
C ASN A 40 4.48 -0.90 -2.19
N HIS A 41 4.50 0.42 -1.96
CA HIS A 41 3.32 1.26 -2.17
C HIS A 41 2.89 1.31 -3.63
N THR A 42 3.84 1.45 -4.56
CA THR A 42 3.57 1.46 -6.01
C THR A 42 2.98 0.12 -6.47
N GLU A 43 3.53 -0.99 -6.01
CA GLU A 43 3.01 -2.33 -6.29
C GLU A 43 1.60 -2.53 -5.73
N LEU A 44 1.38 -2.12 -4.47
CA LEU A 44 0.07 -2.18 -3.83
C LEU A 44 -0.98 -1.40 -4.62
N LEU A 45 -0.68 -0.17 -5.02
CA LEU A 45 -1.60 0.64 -5.83
C LEU A 45 -1.88 -0.01 -7.19
N THR A 46 -0.88 -0.64 -7.80
CA THR A 46 -1.04 -1.37 -9.06
C THR A 46 -2.00 -2.54 -8.90
N CYS A 47 -1.82 -3.35 -7.85
CA CYS A 47 -2.73 -4.46 -7.52
C CYS A 47 -4.15 -3.96 -7.23
N LEU A 48 -4.32 -2.88 -6.47
CA LEU A 48 -5.63 -2.31 -6.16
C LEU A 48 -6.35 -1.79 -7.42
N ARG A 49 -5.61 -1.18 -8.36
CA ARG A 49 -6.18 -0.78 -9.66
C ARG A 49 -6.64 -2.01 -10.45
N ALA A 50 -5.83 -3.06 -10.49
CA ALA A 50 -6.18 -4.30 -11.19
C ALA A 50 -7.45 -4.95 -10.62
N VAL A 51 -7.57 -5.04 -9.29
CA VAL A 51 -8.78 -5.54 -8.61
C VAL A 51 -10.00 -4.69 -8.97
N ASN A 52 -9.91 -3.36 -8.85
CA ASN A 52 -11.01 -2.48 -9.20
C ASN A 52 -11.42 -2.60 -10.68
N GLN A 53 -10.44 -2.72 -11.58
CA GLN A 53 -10.70 -2.91 -13.00
C GLN A 53 -11.38 -4.25 -13.28
N ALA A 54 -10.98 -5.33 -12.60
CA ALA A 54 -11.63 -6.64 -12.72
C ALA A 54 -13.11 -6.58 -12.29
N ILE A 55 -13.44 -5.90 -11.19
CA ILE A 55 -14.83 -5.69 -10.74
C ILE A 55 -15.63 -4.92 -11.80
N GLN A 56 -15.04 -3.84 -12.34
CA GLN A 56 -15.71 -3.04 -13.37
C GLN A 56 -15.94 -3.83 -14.65
N ARG A 57 -14.96 -4.64 -15.08
CA ARG A 57 -15.11 -5.54 -16.24
C ARG A 57 -16.22 -6.56 -16.00
N ALA A 58 -16.27 -7.18 -14.82
CA ALA A 58 -17.35 -8.11 -14.46
C ALA A 58 -18.74 -7.45 -14.51
N GLY A 59 -18.85 -6.20 -14.04
CA GLY A 59 -20.09 -5.43 -14.16
C GLY A 59 -20.45 -5.09 -15.61
N ARG A 60 -19.47 -4.72 -16.45
CA ARG A 60 -19.69 -4.35 -17.87
C ARG A 60 -20.15 -5.51 -18.76
N LEU A 61 -19.93 -6.75 -18.35
CA LEU A 61 -20.49 -7.94 -19.02
C LEU A 61 -22.01 -8.08 -18.82
N ARG A 62 -22.64 -7.19 -18.04
CA ARG A 62 -24.06 -7.23 -17.68
C ARG A 62 -24.70 -5.87 -17.98
N VAL A 63 -26.02 -5.87 -18.24
CA VAL A 63 -26.79 -4.67 -18.60
C VAL A 63 -27.87 -4.41 -17.54
N GLY A 64 -28.06 -3.15 -17.15
CA GLY A 64 -29.11 -2.74 -16.20
C GLY A 64 -28.83 -3.18 -14.75
N LYS A 65 -29.87 -3.61 -14.03
CA LYS A 65 -29.82 -3.96 -12.60
C LYS A 65 -28.78 -5.04 -12.23
N PRO A 66 -28.59 -6.12 -13.02
CA PRO A 66 -27.53 -7.11 -12.72
C PRO A 66 -26.11 -6.55 -12.69
N LYS A 67 -25.81 -5.49 -13.45
CA LYS A 67 -24.49 -4.83 -13.42
C LYS A 67 -24.20 -4.23 -12.05
N THR A 68 -25.14 -3.49 -11.49
CA THR A 68 -24.96 -2.83 -10.19
C THR A 68 -24.91 -3.84 -9.06
N GLN A 69 -25.71 -4.92 -9.14
CA GLN A 69 -25.68 -6.03 -8.18
C GLN A 69 -24.32 -6.73 -8.13
N VAL A 70 -23.74 -7.06 -9.28
CA VAL A 70 -22.41 -7.70 -9.34
C VAL A 70 -21.32 -6.80 -8.76
N ILE A 71 -21.34 -5.50 -9.07
CA ILE A 71 -20.36 -4.56 -8.52
C ILE A 71 -20.45 -4.49 -6.99
N SER A 72 -21.66 -4.42 -6.43
CA SER A 72 -21.87 -4.43 -4.97
C SER A 72 -21.38 -5.74 -4.36
N ALA A 73 -21.83 -6.88 -4.88
CA ALA A 73 -21.49 -8.19 -4.35
C ALA A 73 -19.99 -8.47 -4.40
N CYS A 74 -19.28 -8.05 -5.46
CA CYS A 74 -17.83 -8.14 -5.53
C CYS A 74 -17.15 -7.32 -4.41
N ARG A 75 -17.62 -6.11 -4.14
CA ARG A 75 -17.07 -5.26 -3.06
C ARG A 75 -17.31 -5.88 -1.69
N ASP A 76 -18.50 -6.44 -1.47
CA ASP A 76 -18.85 -7.13 -0.23
C ASP A 76 -18.00 -8.38 -0.03
N ALA A 77 -17.77 -9.18 -1.08
CA ALA A 77 -16.90 -10.35 -1.03
C ALA A 77 -15.45 -9.97 -0.68
N ILE A 78 -14.93 -8.86 -1.23
CA ILE A 78 -13.58 -8.36 -0.91
C ILE A 78 -13.51 -7.87 0.54
N LYS A 79 -14.50 -7.11 1.01
CA LYS A 79 -14.56 -6.62 2.39
C LYS A 79 -14.55 -7.77 3.40
N ASN A 80 -15.19 -8.88 3.06
CA ASN A 80 -15.28 -10.07 3.89
C ASN A 80 -14.16 -11.10 3.61
N ASN A 81 -13.15 -10.74 2.81
CA ASN A 81 -12.04 -11.63 2.40
C ASN A 81 -12.50 -12.98 1.81
N ASN A 82 -13.66 -13.00 1.15
CA ASN A 82 -14.23 -14.20 0.56
C ASN A 82 -13.90 -14.27 -0.94
N VAL A 83 -12.67 -14.70 -1.23
CA VAL A 83 -12.14 -14.81 -2.59
C VAL A 83 -12.92 -15.83 -3.43
N SER A 84 -13.37 -16.94 -2.83
CA SER A 84 -14.19 -17.94 -3.52
C SER A 84 -15.51 -17.35 -4.02
N ALA A 85 -16.22 -16.62 -3.15
CA ALA A 85 -17.43 -15.91 -3.53
C ALA A 85 -17.18 -14.85 -4.61
N LEU A 86 -16.07 -14.09 -4.52
CA LEU A 86 -15.70 -13.11 -5.54
C LEU A 86 -15.61 -13.76 -6.94
N PHE A 87 -14.91 -14.90 -7.07
CA PHE A 87 -14.82 -15.60 -8.35
C PHE A 87 -16.18 -16.14 -8.82
N LYS A 88 -17.00 -16.68 -7.91
CA LYS A 88 -18.36 -17.15 -8.23
C LYS A 88 -19.24 -16.02 -8.75
N ILE A 89 -19.21 -14.86 -8.09
CA ILE A 89 -19.97 -13.66 -8.50
C ILE A 89 -19.51 -13.18 -9.88
N ILE A 90 -18.19 -13.11 -10.13
CA ILE A 90 -17.66 -12.67 -11.44
C ILE A 90 -18.15 -13.60 -12.55
N ARG A 91 -18.06 -14.92 -12.35
CA ARG A 91 -18.44 -15.95 -13.34
C ARG A 91 -19.95 -16.05 -13.54
N ALA A 92 -20.72 -16.24 -12.47
CA ALA A 92 -22.15 -16.58 -12.53
C ALA A 92 -23.08 -15.37 -12.32
N GLY A 93 -22.58 -14.25 -11.77
CA GLY A 93 -23.38 -13.05 -11.53
C GLY A 93 -24.20 -13.06 -10.24
N SER A 94 -24.11 -14.12 -9.46
CA SER A 94 -24.79 -14.28 -8.18
C SER A 94 -23.95 -15.12 -7.23
N THR A 95 -24.27 -15.05 -5.95
CA THR A 95 -23.70 -15.92 -4.91
C THR A 95 -24.38 -17.30 -4.85
N LEU A 96 -25.41 -17.57 -5.68
CA LEU A 96 -26.28 -18.73 -5.49
C LEU A 96 -25.63 -20.07 -5.87
N SER A 97 -25.40 -20.87 -4.84
CA SER A 97 -26.02 -22.17 -4.56
C SER A 97 -26.06 -22.24 -3.04
#